data_AF-A0A9X4MNA4-F1
#
_entry.id   AF-A0A9X4MNA4-F1
#
_cell.length_a   1.000
_cell.length_b   1.000
_cell.length_c   1.000
_cell.angle_alpha   90.00
_cell.angle_beta   90.00
_cell.angle_gamma   90.00
#
_symmetry.space_group_name_H-M   'P 1'
#
loop_
_entity.id
_entity.type
_entity.pdbx_description
1 polymer ?
#
loop_
_entity_poly.entity_id
_entity_poly.type
_entity_poly.pdbx_seq_one_letter_code
_entity_poly.pdbx_strand_id
1 'polypeptide(L)' 'MLHKEKPDYNRNQYGFYTLDQLVPADHFLRQVEVVIDFDFIYDLVEDTYSSDNGRPSLDPVMLVKIPLIQCFY' A
#
# COMPACT_ATOMS: atom_id res chain seq x y z
N MET A 1 -26.02 -28.89 7.41
CA MET A 1 -26.81 -28.48 8.59
C MET A 1 -26.85 -26.96 8.60
N LEU A 2 -28.03 -26.35 8.82
CA LEU A 2 -28.19 -24.89 8.80
C LEU A 2 -27.53 -24.29 10.05
N HIS A 3 -26.37 -23.66 9.91
CA HIS A 3 -25.72 -22.97 11.02
C HIS A 3 -26.41 -21.61 11.19
N LYS A 4 -27.29 -21.47 12.19
CA LYS A 4 -27.70 -20.13 12.67
C LYS A 4 -26.49 -19.55 13.40
N GLU A 5 -25.73 -18.70 12.73
CA GLU A 5 -24.68 -17.92 13.39
C GLU A 5 -25.32 -17.05 14.47
N LYS A 6 -24.79 -17.13 15.69
CA LYS A 6 -25.19 -16.23 16.77
C LYS A 6 -24.58 -14.86 16.46
N PRO A 7 -25.37 -13.77 16.40
CA PRO A 7 -24.90 -12.45 15.94
C PRO A 7 -23.80 -11.82 16.82
N ASP A 8 -23.57 -12.38 18.02
CA ASP A 8 -22.54 -11.93 18.95
C ASP A 8 -21.21 -12.71 18.89
N TYR A 9 -21.11 -13.75 18.05
CA TYR A 9 -19.98 -14.70 18.09
C TYR A 9 -18.60 -14.05 17.91
N ASN A 10 -18.51 -12.96 17.13
CA ASN A 10 -17.25 -12.30 16.81
C ASN A 10 -17.05 -10.94 17.53
N ARG A 11 -18.00 -10.46 18.35
CA ARG A 11 -17.97 -9.09 18.85
C ARG A 11 -16.84 -8.79 19.85
N ASN A 12 -16.33 -9.82 20.53
CA ASN A 12 -15.25 -9.70 21.53
C ASN A 12 -13.94 -10.38 21.08
N GLN A 13 -13.72 -10.54 19.77
CA GLN A 13 -12.49 -11.15 19.27
C GLN A 13 -11.37 -10.13 19.15
N TYR A 14 -10.19 -10.52 19.63
CA TYR A 14 -8.96 -9.77 19.45
C TYR A 14 -8.16 -10.41 18.32
N GLY A 15 -7.73 -9.60 17.35
CA GLY A 15 -6.85 -10.01 16.27
C GLY A 15 -5.52 -9.26 16.38
N PHE A 16 -4.42 -10.00 16.34
CA PHE A 16 -3.07 -9.45 16.23
C PHE A 16 -2.56 -9.74 14.82
N TYR A 17 -2.58 -8.72 13.98
CA TYR A 17 -2.12 -8.81 12.60
C TYR A 17 -1.33 -7.55 12.23
N THR A 18 -0.36 -7.71 11.34
CA THR A 18 0.22 -6.57 10.62
C THR A 18 -0.68 -6.18 9.46
N LEU A 19 -0.55 -4.95 8.97
CA LEU A 19 -1.26 -4.54 7.74
C LEU A 19 -0.88 -5.42 6.55
N ASP A 20 0.36 -5.88 6.50
CA ASP A 20 0.85 -6.79 5.47
C ASP A 20 0.09 -8.13 5.48
N GLN A 21 -0.19 -8.70 6.65
CA GLN A 21 -0.94 -9.95 6.77
C GLN A 21 -2.41 -9.84 6.32
N LEU A 22 -2.95 -8.63 6.22
CA LEU A 22 -4.31 -8.41 5.73
C LEU A 22 -4.41 -8.44 4.20
N VAL A 23 -3.27 -8.38 3.50
CA VAL A 23 -3.23 -8.37 2.03
C VAL A 23 -2.76 -9.75 1.54
N PRO A 24 -3.54 -10.47 0.71
CA PRO A 24 -3.18 -11.78 0.17
C PRO A 24 -1.77 -11.80 -0.44
N ALA A 25 -1.05 -12.91 -0.28
CA ALA A 25 0.32 -13.04 -0.78
C ALA A 25 0.40 -13.00 -2.32
N ASP A 26 -0.64 -13.49 -2.99
CA ASP A 26 -0.80 -13.52 -4.44
C ASP A 26 -1.44 -12.25 -5.02
N HIS A 27 -1.67 -11.23 -4.19
CA HIS A 27 -2.31 -9.98 -4.61
C HIS A 27 -1.56 -9.31 -5.76
N PHE A 28 -2.29 -8.88 -6.79
CA PHE A 28 -1.74 -8.30 -8.01
C PHE A 28 -0.73 -7.17 -7.74
N LEU A 29 -1.07 -6.21 -6.88
CA LEU A 29 -0.17 -5.09 -6.56
C LEU A 29 1.16 -5.52 -5.90
N ARG A 30 1.21 -6.67 -5.21
CA ARG A 30 2.48 -7.22 -4.71
C ARG A 30 3.34 -7.72 -5.87
N GLN A 31 2.73 -8.31 -6.88
CA GLN A 31 3.44 -8.75 -8.09
C GLN A 31 3.99 -7.55 -8.87
N VAL A 32 3.20 -6.48 -8.97
CA VAL A 32 3.65 -5.21 -9.57
C VAL A 32 4.85 -4.65 -8.83
N GLU A 33 4.81 -4.60 -7.50
CA GLU A 33 5.91 -4.11 -6.67
C GLU A 33 7.18 -4.95 -6.80
N VAL A 34 7.07 -6.25 -7.06
CA VAL A 34 8.24 -7.13 -7.31
C VAL A 34 8.84 -6.92 -8.70
N VAL A 35 8.02 -6.59 -9.69
CA VAL A 35 8.44 -6.48 -11.10
C VAL A 35 8.95 -5.09 -11.46
N ILE A 36 8.38 -4.05 -10.84
CA ILE A 36 8.72 -2.66 -11.12
C ILE A 36 9.61 -2.14 -10.00
N ASP A 37 10.85 -1.84 -10.36
CA ASP A 37 11.69 -0.97 -9.55
C ASP A 37 11.19 0.47 -9.72
N PHE A 38 10.79 1.12 -8.62
CA PHE A 38 10.27 2.48 -8.62
C PHE A 38 11.35 3.54 -8.36
N ASP A 39 12.59 3.14 -8.07
CA ASP A 39 13.65 4.07 -7.69
C ASP A 39 14.01 5.04 -8.82
N PHE A 40 13.76 4.66 -10.08
CA PHE A 40 13.94 5.55 -11.24
C PHE A 40 13.13 6.86 -11.13
N ILE A 41 12.07 6.89 -10.32
CA ILE A 41 11.28 8.11 -10.10
C ILE A 41 12.12 9.17 -9.39
N TYR A 42 13.01 8.78 -8.46
CA TYR A 42 13.86 9.74 -7.77
C TYR A 42 14.79 10.46 -8.75
N ASP A 43 15.42 9.71 -9.66
CA ASP A 43 16.29 10.27 -10.70
C ASP A 43 15.52 11.21 -11.63
N LEU A 44 14.25 10.89 -11.93
CA LEU A 44 13.41 11.71 -12.82
C LEU A 44 13.00 13.04 -12.22
N VAL A 45 12.87 13.13 -10.90
CA VAL A 45 12.36 14.34 -10.24
C VAL A 45 13.42 15.11 -9.46
N GLU A 46 14.64 14.58 -9.34
CA GLU A 46 15.71 15.13 -8.50
C GLU A 46 15.88 16.65 -8.66
N ASP A 47 15.91 17.15 -9.89
CA ASP A 47 16.12 18.57 -10.23
C ASP A 47 14.95 19.48 -9.83
N THR A 48 13.77 18.91 -9.59
CA THR A 48 12.57 19.64 -9.15
C THR A 48 12.47 19.74 -7.62
N TYR A 49 13.29 19.00 -6.89
CA TYR A 49 13.32 18.99 -5.43
C TYR A 49 14.58 19.66 -4.88
N SER A 50 14.40 20.33 -3.75
CA SER A 50 15.49 20.95 -3.01
C SER A 50 16.11 19.94 -2.04
N SER A 51 17.43 19.81 -2.05
CA SER A 51 18.17 18.86 -1.20
C SER A 51 18.32 19.32 0.26
N ASP A 52 18.34 20.63 0.49
CA ASP A 52 18.77 21.22 1.78
C ASP A 52 17.85 22.33 2.30
N ASN A 53 16.89 22.77 1.49
CA ASN A 53 15.99 23.86 1.84
C ASN A 53 14.51 23.45 1.79
N GLY A 54 13.73 23.93 2.77
CA GLY A 54 12.29 23.73 2.85
C GLY A 54 11.87 22.52 3.70
N ARG A 55 10.57 22.23 3.67
CA ARG A 55 10.00 21.05 4.34
C ARG A 55 10.15 19.84 3.41
N PRO A 56 10.62 18.68 3.91
CA PRO A 56 10.63 17.45 3.12
C PRO A 56 9.26 17.16 2.53
N SER A 57 9.23 16.84 1.24
CA SER A 57 7.99 16.47 0.56
C SER A 57 7.50 15.10 1.03
N LEU A 58 6.27 14.76 0.62
CA LEU A 58 5.88 13.35 0.55
C LEU A 58 6.79 12.62 -0.44
N ASP A 59 6.97 11.33 -0.22
CA ASP A 59 7.77 10.46 -1.08
C ASP A 59 7.22 10.49 -2.53
N PRO A 60 8.04 10.89 -3.52
CA PRO A 60 7.64 10.90 -4.94
C PRO A 60 7.10 9.56 -5.42
N VAL A 61 7.66 8.44 -4.95
CA VAL A 61 7.19 7.09 -5.32
C VAL A 61 5.75 6.87 -4.84
N MET A 62 5.43 7.29 -3.62
CA MET A 62 4.06 7.23 -3.10
C MET A 62 3.08 8.07 -3.94
N LEU A 63 3.49 9.26 -4.36
CA LEU A 63 2.64 10.14 -5.20
C LEU A 63 2.30 9.48 -6.54
N VAL A 64 3.21 8.69 -7.11
CA VAL A 64 2.98 7.91 -8.34
C VAL A 64 2.19 6.62 -8.07
N LYS A 65 2.37 5.96 -6.92
CA LYS A 65 1.60 4.76 -6.55
C LYS A 65 0.09 5.05 -6.38
N ILE A 66 -0.30 6.25 -5.95
CA ILE A 66 -1.72 6.64 -5.79
C ILE A 66 -2.53 6.50 -7.10
N PRO A 67 -2.17 7.16 -8.21
CA PRO A 67 -2.90 7.00 -9.47
C PRO A 67 -2.77 5.60 -10.06
N LEU A 68 -1.67 4.86 -9.80
CA LEU A 68 -1.58 3.45 -10.21
C LEU A 68 -2.66 2.60 -9.53
N ILE A 69 -2.90 2.80 -8.24
CA ILE A 69 -3.99 2.11 -7.53
C ILE A 69 -5.34 2.45 -8.17
N GLN A 70 -5.59 3.73 -8.47
CA GLN A 70 -6.82 4.17 -9.16
C GLN A 70 -6.95 3.62 -10.59
N CYS A 71 -5.84 3.36 -11.28
CA CYS A 71 -5.88 2.72 -12.60
C CYS A 71 -6.22 1.23 -12.54
N PHE A 72 -5.84 0.55 -11.46
CA PHE A 72 -6.08 -0.88 -11.28
C PHE A 72 -7.41 -1.21 -10.59
N TYR A 73 -8.03 -0.25 -9.89
CA TYR A 73 -9.26 -0.40 -9.10
C TYR A 73 -10.18 0.81 -9.25
#